data_AF-A0A8K0L837-F1
#
_entry.id   AF-A0A8K0L837-F1
#
_cell.length_a   1.000
_cell.length_b   1.000
_cell.length_c   1.000
_cell.angle_alpha   90.00
_cell.angle_beta   90.00
_cell.angle_gamma   90.00
#
_symmetry.space_group_name_H-M   'P 1'
#
loop_
_entity.id
_entity.type
_entity.pdbx_description
1 polymer ?
#
loop_
_entity_poly.entity_id
_entity_poly.type
_entity_poly.pdbx_seq_one_letter_code
_entity_poly.pdbx_strand_id
1 'polypeptide(L)'
;MASFTSNVPDAALINELEEEAAEHQKALDHAKNLNLAATTIGKKMEEHPESITAKDASTIKSAEAKYTGVAQPPKGTLSAHADQLASNNANAAKAEKSADESSEKKA
;
A
#
# COMPACT_ATOMS: atom_id res chain seq x y z
N MET A 1 59.56 -19.97 -1.66
CA MET A 1 58.86 -18.69 -1.85
C MET A 1 57.60 -19.01 -2.65
N ALA A 2 56.49 -19.36 -1.99
CA ALA A 2 55.23 -19.67 -2.66
C ALA A 2 54.41 -18.38 -2.73
N SER A 3 54.24 -17.85 -3.94
CA SER A 3 53.47 -16.65 -4.21
C SER A 3 51.99 -16.93 -3.95
N PHE A 4 51.43 -16.24 -2.96
CA PHE A 4 49.99 -16.23 -2.69
C PHE A 4 49.33 -15.44 -3.83
N THR A 5 48.77 -16.13 -4.82
CA THR A 5 47.89 -15.49 -5.80
C THR A 5 46.64 -15.08 -5.03
N SER A 6 46.61 -13.83 -4.56
CA SER A 6 45.42 -13.23 -3.98
C SER A 6 44.36 -13.21 -5.07
N ASN A 7 43.43 -14.14 -4.98
CA ASN A 7 42.21 -14.16 -5.78
C ASN A 7 41.33 -13.04 -5.24
N VAL A 8 41.72 -11.79 -5.54
CA VAL A 8 40.90 -10.61 -5.24
C VAL A 8 39.63 -10.77 -6.07
N PRO A 9 38.44 -10.86 -5.45
CA PRO A 9 37.20 -10.86 -6.22
C PRO A 9 37.15 -9.57 -7.03
N ASP A 10 36.93 -9.73 -8.33
CA ASP A 10 36.84 -8.65 -9.31
C ASP A 10 35.83 -7.62 -8.80
N ALA A 11 36.22 -6.36 -8.65
CA ALA A 11 35.41 -5.32 -8.00
C ALA A 11 34.04 -5.12 -8.69
N ALA A 12 33.93 -5.51 -9.96
CA ALA A 12 32.68 -5.53 -10.71
C ALA A 12 31.66 -6.54 -10.15
N LEU A 13 32.09 -7.73 -9.69
CA LEU A 13 31.20 -8.75 -9.14
C LEU A 13 30.61 -8.36 -7.77
N ILE A 14 31.32 -7.55 -6.99
CA ILE A 14 30.83 -7.07 -5.68
C ILE A 14 29.71 -6.05 -5.88
N ASN A 15 29.87 -5.11 -6.82
CA ASN A 15 28.83 -4.13 -7.12
C ASN A 15 27.55 -4.79 -7.67
N GLU A 16 27.70 -5.78 -8.56
CA GLU A 16 26.56 -6.49 -9.15
C GLU A 16 25.78 -7.30 -8.08
N LEU A 17 26.49 -7.94 -7.14
CA LEU A 17 25.89 -8.67 -6.02
C LEU A 17 25.19 -7.74 -5.01
N GLU A 18 25.73 -6.54 -4.78
CA GLU A 18 25.11 -5.52 -3.92
C GLU A 18 23.83 -4.95 -4.53
N GLU A 19 23.80 -4.69 -5.84
CA GLU A 19 22.60 -4.25 -6.55
C GLU A 19 21.51 -5.33 -6.50
N GLU A 20 21.85 -6.59 -6.78
CA GLU A 20 20.90 -7.71 -6.74
C GLU A 20 20.33 -7.92 -5.32
N ALA A 21 21.16 -7.82 -4.28
CA ALA A 21 20.73 -7.88 -2.88
C ALA A 21 19.82 -6.71 -2.51
N ALA A 22 20.11 -5.49 -2.98
CA ALA A 22 19.28 -4.31 -2.74
C ALA A 22 17.91 -4.41 -3.43
N GLU A 23 17.86 -4.95 -4.64
CA GLU A 23 16.61 -5.22 -5.35
C GLU A 23 15.76 -6.27 -4.64
N HIS A 24 16.38 -7.37 -4.20
CA HIS A 24 15.71 -8.40 -3.41
C HIS A 24 15.19 -7.85 -2.08
N GLN A 25 15.98 -7.04 -1.38
CA GLN A 25 15.57 -6.39 -0.13
C GLN A 25 14.35 -5.48 -0.37
N LYS A 26 14.38 -4.69 -1.44
CA LYS A 26 13.28 -3.80 -1.83
C LYS A 26 12.00 -4.57 -2.18
N ALA A 27 12.11 -5.69 -2.89
CA ALA A 27 10.97 -6.55 -3.18
C ALA A 27 10.35 -7.12 -1.90
N LEU A 28 11.18 -7.55 -0.94
CA LEU A 28 10.71 -8.02 0.38
C LEU A 28 10.02 -6.91 1.17
N ASP A 29 10.57 -5.70 1.15
CA ASP A 29 9.98 -4.55 1.85
C ASP A 29 8.64 -4.14 1.22
N HIS A 30 8.54 -4.17 -0.11
CA HIS A 30 7.28 -3.94 -0.81
C HIS A 30 6.23 -5.01 -0.44
N ALA A 31 6.63 -6.28 -0.37
CA ALA A 31 5.76 -7.39 0.03
C ALA A 31 5.26 -7.23 1.47
N LYS A 32 6.15 -6.90 2.41
CA LYS A 32 5.81 -6.64 3.82
C LYS A 32 4.86 -5.46 3.96
N ASN A 33 5.13 -4.37 3.24
CA ASN A 33 4.28 -3.18 3.28
C ASN A 33 2.87 -3.47 2.75
N LEU A 34 2.76 -4.22 1.64
CA LEU A 34 1.46 -4.69 1.16
C LEU A 34 0.76 -5.56 2.18
N ASN A 35 1.44 -6.53 2.78
CA ASN A 35 0.84 -7.47 3.72
C ASN A 35 0.33 -6.74 4.98
N LEU A 36 1.11 -5.80 5.51
CA LEU A 36 0.70 -4.94 6.62
C LEU A 36 -0.53 -4.09 6.24
N ALA A 37 -0.49 -3.40 5.10
CA ALA A 37 -1.61 -2.59 4.62
C ALA A 37 -2.87 -3.45 4.42
N ALA A 38 -2.73 -4.62 3.79
CA ALA A 38 -3.81 -5.58 3.55
C ALA A 38 -4.42 -6.10 4.85
N THR A 39 -3.60 -6.44 5.84
CA THR A 39 -4.07 -6.94 7.14
C THR A 39 -4.78 -5.84 7.92
N THR A 40 -4.18 -4.66 8.04
CA THR A 40 -4.74 -3.55 8.80
C THR A 40 -6.02 -3.02 8.16
N ILE A 41 -5.99 -2.76 6.86
CA ILE A 41 -7.15 -2.21 6.14
C ILE A 41 -8.21 -3.29 5.95
N GLY A 42 -7.84 -4.51 5.61
CA GLY A 42 -8.78 -5.63 5.50
C GLY A 42 -9.53 -5.88 6.81
N LYS A 43 -8.83 -5.89 7.94
CA LYS A 43 -9.47 -6.01 9.26
C LYS A 43 -10.38 -4.82 9.56
N LYS A 44 -9.93 -3.60 9.26
CA LYS A 44 -10.75 -2.39 9.42
C LYS A 44 -12.00 -2.41 8.54
N MET A 45 -11.92 -2.96 7.32
CA MET A 45 -13.06 -3.11 6.43
C MET A 45 -14.07 -4.12 6.95
N GLU A 46 -13.62 -5.15 7.65
CA GLU A 46 -14.47 -6.19 8.23
C GLU A 46 -15.13 -5.75 9.55
N GLU A 47 -14.36 -5.10 10.44
CA GLU A 47 -14.85 -4.66 11.75
C GLU A 47 -15.57 -3.30 11.70
N HIS A 48 -15.07 -2.37 10.88
CA HIS A 48 -15.51 -0.98 10.81
C HIS A 48 -15.51 -0.44 9.36
N PRO A 49 -16.34 -1.02 8.47
CA PRO A 49 -16.42 -0.59 7.07
C PRO A 49 -16.73 0.90 6.91
N GLU A 50 -17.47 1.51 7.83
CA GLU A 50 -17.80 2.94 7.90
C GLU A 50 -16.61 3.85 8.23
N SER A 51 -15.56 3.30 8.85
CA SER A 51 -14.34 4.03 9.20
C SER A 51 -13.32 4.07 8.06
N ILE A 52 -13.57 3.35 6.96
CA ILE A 52 -12.69 3.30 5.80
C ILE A 52 -12.68 4.64 5.09
N THR A 53 -11.47 5.16 4.87
CA THR A 53 -11.25 6.47 4.25
C THR A 53 -10.54 6.34 2.90
N ALA A 54 -10.60 7.39 2.09
CA ALA A 54 -9.86 7.45 0.82
C ALA A 54 -8.33 7.30 1.00
N LYS A 55 -7.82 7.65 2.19
CA LYS A 55 -6.40 7.48 2.54
C LYS A 55 -6.05 6.01 2.72
N ASP A 56 -6.92 5.23 3.36
CA ASP A 56 -6.75 3.79 3.52
C ASP A 56 -6.72 3.12 2.14
N ALA A 57 -7.72 3.42 1.30
CA ALA A 57 -7.79 2.92 -0.07
C ALA A 57 -6.55 3.27 -0.92
N SER A 58 -6.06 4.51 -0.82
CA SER A 58 -4.86 4.95 -1.55
C SER A 58 -3.59 4.25 -1.07
N THR A 59 -3.50 3.95 0.23
CA THR A 59 -2.34 3.29 0.84
C THR A 59 -2.21 1.86 0.32
N ILE A 60 -3.28 1.08 0.39
CA ILE A 60 -3.28 -0.30 -0.10
C ILE A 60 -3.11 -0.38 -1.61
N LYS A 61 -3.72 0.56 -2.37
CA LYS A 61 -3.55 0.65 -3.82
C LYS A 61 -2.10 0.91 -4.22
N SER A 62 -1.42 1.82 -3.51
CA SER A 62 -0.02 2.11 -3.75
C SER A 62 0.88 0.92 -3.41
N ALA A 63 0.56 0.19 -2.35
CA ALA A 63 1.30 -1.00 -1.97
C ALA A 63 1.08 -2.16 -2.97
N GLU A 64 -0.15 -2.39 -3.42
CA GLU A 64 -0.47 -3.38 -4.45
C GLU A 64 0.23 -3.04 -5.77
N ALA A 65 0.21 -1.78 -6.19
CA ALA A 65 0.88 -1.37 -7.42
C ALA A 65 2.40 -1.57 -7.38
N LYS A 66 3.03 -1.31 -6.23
CA LYS A 66 4.48 -1.53 -6.03
C LYS A 66 4.88 -2.99 -5.93
N TYR A 67 3.97 -3.84 -5.46
CA TYR A 67 4.21 -5.27 -5.31
C TYR A 67 3.92 -6.05 -6.60
N THR A 68 2.81 -5.75 -7.25
CA THR A 68 2.38 -6.43 -8.50
C THR A 68 2.99 -5.82 -9.75
N GLY A 69 3.54 -4.60 -9.66
CA GLY A 69 3.96 -3.81 -10.82
C GLY A 69 2.80 -3.26 -11.66
N VAL A 70 1.55 -3.47 -11.25
CA VAL A 70 0.36 -3.05 -11.99
C VAL A 70 -0.23 -1.79 -11.35
N ALA A 71 -0.19 -0.67 -12.08
CA ALA A 71 -0.64 0.64 -11.58
C ALA A 71 -2.13 0.68 -11.18
N GLN A 72 -2.98 -0.14 -11.81
CA GLN A 72 -4.36 -0.33 -11.40
C GLN A 72 -4.60 -1.80 -11.04
N PRO A 73 -4.72 -2.12 -9.75
CA PRO A 73 -5.08 -3.47 -9.36
C PRO A 73 -6.48 -3.82 -9.91
N PRO A 74 -6.70 -5.07 -10.34
CA PRO A 74 -7.94 -5.48 -10.96
C PRO A 74 -9.14 -5.34 -10.02
N LYS A 75 -10.35 -5.26 -10.60
CA LYS A 75 -11.59 -5.21 -9.82
C LYS A 75 -11.72 -6.49 -8.98
N GLY A 76 -11.93 -6.33 -7.67
CA GLY A 76 -12.02 -7.45 -6.72
C GLY A 76 -10.81 -7.58 -5.79
N THR A 77 -9.75 -6.79 -5.95
CA THR A 77 -8.70 -6.72 -4.94
C THR A 77 -9.15 -5.91 -3.72
N LEU A 78 -8.41 -6.08 -2.61
CA LEU A 78 -8.63 -5.33 -1.37
C LEU A 78 -8.64 -3.82 -1.62
N SER A 79 -7.78 -3.31 -2.51
CA SER A 79 -7.76 -1.89 -2.88
C SER A 79 -9.03 -1.41 -3.54
N ALA A 80 -9.59 -2.19 -4.46
CA ALA A 80 -10.83 -1.84 -5.13
C ALA A 80 -12.01 -1.81 -4.15
N HIS A 81 -12.05 -2.76 -3.23
CA HIS A 81 -13.09 -2.85 -2.22
C HIS A 81 -12.96 -1.71 -1.18
N ALA A 82 -11.74 -1.38 -0.75
CA ALA A 82 -11.47 -0.24 0.13
C ALA A 82 -11.88 1.10 -0.52
N ASP A 83 -11.62 1.28 -1.81
CA ASP A 83 -11.99 2.49 -2.56
C ASP A 83 -13.51 2.66 -2.69
N GLN A 84 -14.22 1.55 -2.88
CA GLN A 84 -15.68 1.52 -2.91
C GLN A 84 -16.27 1.89 -1.53
N LEU A 85 -15.77 1.31 -0.44
CA LEU A 85 -16.20 1.65 0.92
C LEU A 85 -15.89 3.12 1.26
N ALA A 86 -14.68 3.58 0.97
CA ALA A 86 -14.28 4.96 1.17
C ALA A 86 -15.19 5.96 0.44
N SER A 87 -15.55 5.65 -0.80
CA SER A 87 -16.47 6.48 -1.60
C SER A 87 -17.88 6.51 -1.00
N ASN A 88 -18.38 5.38 -0.53
CA ASN A 88 -19.68 5.29 0.13
C ASN A 88 -19.70 6.09 1.43
N ASN A 89 -18.67 5.95 2.27
CA ASN A 89 -18.56 6.66 3.54
C ASN A 89 -18.41 8.18 3.34
N ALA A 90 -17.64 8.60 2.34
CA ALA A 90 -17.50 10.02 2.00
C ALA A 90 -18.83 10.64 1.56
N ASN A 91 -19.68 9.89 0.84
CA ASN A 91 -21.01 10.34 0.46
C ASN A 91 -21.98 10.39 1.65
N ALA A 92 -21.93 9.40 2.54
CA ALA A 92 -22.73 9.38 3.77
C ALA A 92 -22.38 10.57 4.69
N ALA A 93 -21.09 10.82 4.91
CA ALA A 93 -20.62 11.96 5.71
C ALA A 93 -21.03 13.31 5.11
N LYS A 94 -21.08 13.44 3.78
CA LYS A 94 -21.60 14.64 3.12
C LYS A 94 -23.10 14.81 3.31
N ALA A 95 -23.87 13.72 3.25
CA ALA A 95 -25.32 13.75 3.44
C ALA A 95 -25.70 14.17 4.86
N GLU A 96 -25.01 13.67 5.89
CA GLU A 96 -25.23 14.09 7.28
C GLU A 96 -24.90 15.56 7.49
N LYS A 97 -23.79 16.05 6.94
CA LYS A 97 -23.40 17.45 7.09
C LYS A 97 -24.41 18.42 6.46
N SER A 98 -25.05 18.02 5.36
CA SER A 98 -26.13 18.81 4.73
C SER A 98 -27.47 18.76 5.47
N ALA A 99 -27.72 17.75 6.30
CA ALA A 99 -28.94 17.67 7.10
C ALA A 99 -28.84 18.57 8.35
N ASP A 100 -27.65 18.65 8.96
CA ASP A 100 -27.38 19.46 10.16
C ASP A 100 -27.47 20.98 9.88
N GLU A 101 -26.92 21.44 8.75
CA GLU A 101 -26.98 22.87 8.35
C GLU A 101 -28.39 23.34 7.94
N SER A 102 -29.33 22.43 7.66
CA SER A 102 -30.70 22.81 7.29
C SER A 102 -31.60 23.07 8.50
N SER A 103 -31.21 22.66 9.72
CA SER A 103 -31.99 22.87 10.95
C SER A 103 -31.79 24.23 11.61
N GLU A 104 -30.74 24.99 11.27
CA GLU A 104 -30.35 26.18 12.04
C GLU A 104 -30.83 27.53 11.46
N LYS A 105 -31.66 27.51 10.41
CA LYS A 105 -32.26 28.72 9.80
C LYS A 105 -33.75 28.96 10.08
N LYS A 106 -34.34 28.24 11.03
CA LYS A 106 -35.69 28.54 11.55
C LYS A 106 -35.73 28.42 13.08
N ALA A 107 -35.26 29.47 13.76
CA ALA A 107 -35.68 29.80 15.12
C ALA A 107 -35.70 31.32 15.27
#